data_AF-A0A373D0P6-F1
#
_entry.id   AF-A0A373D0P6-F1
#
_cell.length_a   1.000
_cell.length_b   1.000
_cell.length_c   1.000
_cell.angle_alpha   90.00
_cell.angle_beta   90.00
_cell.angle_gamma   90.00
#
_symmetry.space_group_name_H-M   'P 1'
#
loop_
_entity.id
_entity.type
_entity.pdbx_description
1 polymer ?
#
loop_
_entity_poly.entity_id
_entity_poly.type
_entity_poly.pdbx_seq_one_letter_code
_entity_poly.pdbx_strand_id
1 'polypeptide(L)'
;MTRVFIWKNNSPQEWEEISFSAFSKARRNGCFTGRFFVETVKMFRDEDDRIIMECSRKDFEKYQQEDRHSRYLQEHEKSRSIFPASHVGDRDGTEEGYQDTDLFVDESVDTAEQAIQNLLLEDLHQALLKLSPAERDFILSYYEMKIPNATCLAQRYGITRQAADKRLKKIEEKIKKLVAIF
;
A
#
# COMPACT_ATOMS: atom_id res chain seq x y z
N MET A 1 -2.95 10.73 -33.61
CA MET A 1 -3.22 11.97 -34.40
C MET A 1 -4.46 12.68 -33.84
N THR A 2 -4.53 14.02 -33.81
CA THR A 2 -5.73 14.72 -33.28
C THR A 2 -6.70 15.12 -34.38
N ARG A 3 -7.92 14.60 -34.32
CA ARG A 3 -9.01 14.88 -35.27
C ARG A 3 -10.06 15.75 -34.59
N VAL A 4 -10.56 16.77 -35.30
CA VAL A 4 -11.54 17.72 -34.75
C VAL A 4 -12.75 17.81 -35.66
N PHE A 5 -13.92 17.52 -35.11
CA PHE A 5 -15.20 17.58 -35.81
C PHE A 5 -16.05 18.72 -35.25
N ILE A 6 -16.49 19.62 -36.12
CA ILE A 6 -17.37 20.74 -35.76
C ILE A 6 -18.67 20.66 -36.57
N TRP A 7 -19.75 21.26 -36.08
CA TRP A 7 -21.01 21.34 -36.79
C TRP A 7 -20.89 22.24 -38.02
N LYS A 8 -21.15 21.66 -39.19
CA LYS A 8 -21.18 22.37 -40.45
C LYS A 8 -22.38 23.31 -40.46
N ASN A 9 -22.16 24.57 -40.84
CA ASN A 9 -23.17 25.63 -40.82
C ASN A 9 -23.88 25.78 -39.45
N ASN A 10 -23.23 25.41 -38.34
CA ASN A 10 -23.81 25.37 -36.99
C ASN A 10 -25.07 24.47 -36.87
N SER A 11 -25.21 23.48 -37.75
CA SER A 11 -26.29 22.49 -37.70
C SER A 11 -25.79 21.18 -37.09
N PRO A 12 -26.47 20.61 -36.08
CA PRO A 12 -26.06 19.37 -35.42
C PRO A 12 -26.24 18.10 -36.28
N GLN A 13 -26.69 18.25 -37.54
CA GLN A 13 -26.96 17.16 -38.46
C GLN A 13 -25.75 16.74 -39.29
N GLU A 14 -24.79 17.64 -39.48
CA GLU A 14 -23.60 17.41 -40.29
C GLU A 14 -22.35 17.90 -39.56
N TRP A 15 -21.29 17.10 -39.59
CA TRP A 15 -19.97 17.48 -39.08
C TRP A 15 -19.01 17.73 -40.23
N GLU A 16 -18.12 18.70 -40.04
CA GLU A 16 -16.94 18.89 -40.88
C GLU A 16 -15.68 18.67 -40.05
N GLU A 17 -14.69 18.02 -40.65
CA GLU A 17 -13.38 17.80 -40.03
C GLU A 17 -12.49 19.01 -40.30
N ILE A 18 -11.90 19.55 -39.23
CA ILE A 18 -10.92 20.64 -39.30
C ILE A 18 -9.60 20.21 -38.66
N SER A 19 -8.51 20.84 -39.08
CA SER A 19 -7.22 20.60 -38.45
C SER A 19 -7.20 21.13 -37.01
N PHE A 20 -6.46 20.44 -36.13
CA PHE A 20 -6.30 20.87 -34.74
C PHE A 20 -5.69 22.28 -34.61
N SER A 21 -4.82 22.67 -35.55
CA SER A 21 -4.23 24.01 -35.60
C SER A 21 -5.27 25.08 -35.92
N ALA A 22 -6.17 24.82 -36.87
CA ALA A 22 -7.29 25.70 -37.18
C ALA A 22 -8.25 25.83 -35.99
N PHE A 23 -8.62 24.70 -35.37
CA PHE A 23 -9.43 24.67 -34.17
C PHE A 23 -8.82 25.50 -33.02
N SER A 24 -7.54 25.26 -32.72
CA SER A 24 -6.84 25.94 -31.62
C SER A 24 -6.72 27.46 -31.85
N LYS A 25 -6.55 27.90 -33.11
CA LYS A 25 -6.54 29.32 -33.47
C LYS A 25 -7.93 29.94 -33.33
N ALA A 26 -8.97 29.29 -33.88
CA ALA A 26 -10.35 29.75 -33.80
C ALA A 26 -10.87 29.82 -32.35
N ARG A 27 -10.51 28.84 -31.51
CA ARG A 27 -10.86 28.82 -30.09
C ARG A 27 -10.22 29.97 -29.31
N ARG A 28 -8.93 30.25 -29.53
CA ARG A 28 -8.22 31.39 -28.90
C ARG A 28 -8.79 32.75 -29.34
N ASN A 29 -9.26 32.83 -30.58
CA ASN A 29 -9.89 34.03 -31.13
C ASN A 29 -11.36 34.19 -30.71
N GLY A 30 -11.92 33.27 -29.90
CA GLY A 30 -13.30 33.35 -29.42
C GLY A 30 -14.37 32.91 -30.43
N CYS A 31 -14.00 32.37 -31.60
CA CYS A 31 -14.94 31.94 -32.65
C CYS A 31 -15.90 30.83 -32.22
N PHE A 32 -15.57 30.12 -31.13
CA PHE A 32 -16.39 29.04 -30.57
C PHE A 32 -17.05 29.40 -29.23
N THR A 33 -17.17 30.68 -28.91
CA THR A 33 -17.84 31.12 -27.68
C THR A 33 -19.27 30.59 -27.64
N GLY A 34 -19.63 29.87 -26.57
CA GLY A 34 -20.95 29.25 -26.40
C GLY A 34 -21.14 27.90 -27.10
N ARG A 35 -20.11 27.38 -27.80
CA ARG A 35 -20.11 26.02 -28.38
C ARG A 35 -19.41 25.05 -27.43
N PHE A 36 -19.88 23.81 -27.40
CA PHE A 36 -19.41 22.78 -26.47
C PHE A 36 -18.71 21.65 -27.22
N PHE A 37 -17.61 21.16 -26.66
CA PHE A 37 -16.81 20.11 -27.29
C PHE A 37 -16.49 19.04 -26.24
N VAL A 38 -16.69 17.78 -26.61
CA VAL A 38 -16.22 16.63 -25.83
C VAL A 38 -14.98 16.05 -26.49
N GLU A 39 -14.13 15.46 -25.67
CA GLU A 39 -12.86 14.91 -26.11
C GLU A 39 -12.78 13.45 -25.69
N THR A 40 -12.54 12.54 -26.63
CA THR A 40 -12.38 11.13 -26.29
C THR A 40 -10.95 10.91 -25.80
N VAL A 41 -10.77 10.93 -24.47
CA VAL A 41 -9.49 10.61 -23.82
C VAL A 41 -9.29 9.09 -23.65
N LYS A 42 -10.30 8.28 -23.98
CA LYS A 42 -10.19 6.82 -23.96
C LYS A 42 -9.47 6.37 -25.22
N MET A 43 -8.21 6.00 -25.06
CA MET A 43 -7.38 5.33 -26.06
C MET A 43 -8.20 4.18 -26.68
N PHE A 44 -8.70 4.38 -27.89
CA PHE A 44 -9.25 3.28 -28.67
C PHE A 44 -8.06 2.55 -29.26
N ARG A 45 -7.66 1.42 -28.65
CA ARG A 45 -6.74 0.40 -29.19
C ARG A 45 -5.48 0.94 -29.87
N ASP A 46 -4.34 0.99 -29.16
CA ASP A 46 -2.98 1.13 -29.73
C ASP A 46 -2.73 2.32 -30.71
N GLU A 47 -3.73 3.16 -30.96
CA GLU A 47 -3.68 4.35 -31.79
C GLU A 47 -3.92 5.56 -30.87
N ASP A 48 -2.91 6.44 -30.80
CA ASP A 48 -2.96 7.72 -30.08
C ASP A 48 -3.87 8.76 -30.79
N ASP A 49 -5.03 8.32 -31.25
CA ASP A 49 -5.98 9.13 -31.99
C ASP A 49 -6.95 9.84 -31.04
N ARG A 50 -6.67 11.14 -30.83
CA ARG A 50 -7.46 12.02 -29.99
C ARG A 50 -8.56 12.66 -30.82
N ILE A 51 -9.84 12.36 -30.51
CA ILE A 51 -10.98 12.96 -31.20
C ILE A 51 -11.59 14.06 -30.33
N ILE A 52 -11.76 15.24 -30.91
CA ILE A 52 -12.52 16.35 -30.34
C ILE A 52 -13.77 16.51 -31.20
N MET A 53 -14.95 16.47 -30.59
CA MET A 53 -16.21 16.61 -31.32
C MET A 53 -17.11 17.66 -30.67
N GLU A 54 -17.69 18.49 -31.51
CA GLU A 54 -18.73 19.41 -31.10
C GLU A 54 -20.02 18.68 -30.76
N CYS A 55 -20.68 19.13 -29.70
CA CYS A 55 -21.90 18.55 -29.18
C CYS A 55 -22.84 19.61 -28.60
N SER A 56 -24.06 19.19 -28.28
CA SER A 56 -25.00 20.04 -27.56
C SER A 56 -24.53 20.27 -26.12
N ARG A 57 -25.02 21.35 -25.51
CA ARG A 57 -24.78 21.61 -24.07
C ARG A 57 -25.23 20.44 -23.19
N LYS A 58 -26.37 19.83 -23.51
CA LYS A 58 -26.94 18.71 -22.76
C LYS A 58 -26.02 17.50 -22.78
N ASP A 59 -25.48 17.17 -23.96
CA ASP A 59 -24.57 16.03 -24.11
C ASP A 59 -23.22 16.31 -23.45
N PHE A 60 -22.72 17.55 -23.54
CA PHE A 60 -21.53 17.97 -22.83
C PHE A 60 -21.67 17.84 -21.30
N GLU A 61 -22.79 18.32 -20.74
CA GLU A 61 -23.06 18.21 -19.30
C GLU A 61 -23.16 16.74 -18.87
N LYS A 62 -23.83 15.90 -19.65
CA LYS A 62 -23.91 14.45 -19.41
C LYS A 62 -22.53 13.79 -19.44
N TYR A 63 -21.74 14.06 -20.47
CA TYR A 63 -20.38 13.54 -20.60
C TYR A 63 -19.51 13.95 -19.41
N GLN A 64 -19.55 15.22 -19.02
CA GLN A 64 -18.80 15.72 -17.87
C GLN A 64 -19.22 15.07 -16.56
N GLN A 65 -20.50 14.73 -16.39
CA GLN A 65 -20.97 14.00 -15.22
C GLN A 65 -20.42 12.57 -15.20
N GLU A 66 -20.50 11.84 -16.31
CA GLU A 66 -19.99 10.47 -16.44
C GLU A 66 -18.47 10.38 -16.27
N ASP A 67 -17.74 11.33 -16.83
CA ASP A 67 -16.29 11.45 -16.74
C ASP A 67 -15.84 11.74 -15.29
N ARG A 68 -16.51 12.66 -14.59
CA ARG A 68 -16.25 12.89 -13.15
C ARG A 68 -16.56 11.66 -12.31
N HIS A 69 -17.68 10.99 -12.59
CA HIS A 69 -18.06 9.78 -11.86
C HIS A 69 -17.05 8.65 -12.08
N SER A 70 -16.58 8.47 -13.32
CA SER A 70 -15.55 7.47 -13.65
C SER A 70 -14.22 7.77 -12.95
N ARG A 71 -13.77 9.03 -12.92
CA ARG A 71 -12.55 9.41 -12.18
C ARG A 71 -12.68 9.17 -10.68
N TYR A 72 -13.83 9.56 -10.11
CA TYR A 72 -14.11 9.33 -8.69
C TYR A 72 -14.04 7.85 -8.33
N LEU A 73 -14.65 6.98 -9.14
CA LEU A 73 -14.56 5.53 -8.95
C LEU A 73 -13.10 5.07 -9.04
N GLN A 74 -12.39 5.40 -10.11
CA GLN A 74 -10.98 5.00 -10.28
C GLN A 74 -10.08 5.44 -9.11
N GLU A 75 -10.26 6.64 -8.56
CA GLU A 75 -9.50 7.11 -7.39
C GLU A 75 -9.79 6.26 -6.15
N HIS A 76 -11.06 5.92 -5.91
CA HIS A 76 -11.44 5.08 -4.79
C HIS A 76 -11.03 3.61 -4.95
N GLU A 77 -11.00 3.10 -6.19
CA GLU A 77 -10.53 1.75 -6.51
C GLU A 77 -9.03 1.57 -6.26
N LYS A 78 -8.19 2.60 -6.46
CA LYS A 78 -6.74 2.49 -6.18
C LYS A 78 -6.41 2.10 -4.74
N SER A 79 -7.29 2.43 -3.79
CA SER A 79 -7.12 2.13 -2.36
C SER A 79 -7.88 0.89 -1.89
N ARG A 80 -8.55 0.18 -2.82
CA ARG A 80 -9.46 -0.92 -2.49
C ARG A 80 -9.27 -2.08 -3.46
N SER A 81 -9.07 -3.27 -2.92
CA SER A 81 -9.15 -4.48 -3.74
C SER A 81 -10.60 -4.75 -4.11
N ILE A 82 -10.93 -4.73 -5.40
CA ILE A 82 -12.25 -5.15 -5.91
C ILE A 82 -12.14 -6.60 -6.35
N PHE A 83 -13.01 -7.43 -5.78
CA PHE A 83 -13.18 -8.82 -6.20
C PHE A 83 -14.53 -8.95 -6.89
N PRO A 84 -14.59 -9.46 -8.15
CA PRO A 84 -15.88 -9.75 -8.77
C PRO A 84 -16.63 -10.77 -7.93
N ALA A 85 -17.92 -10.57 -7.72
CA ALA A 85 -18.73 -11.48 -6.90
C ALA A 85 -18.65 -12.95 -7.36
N SER A 86 -18.41 -13.19 -8.66
CA SER A 86 -18.20 -14.53 -9.22
C SER A 86 -16.90 -15.22 -8.77
N HIS A 87 -15.92 -14.48 -8.24
CA HIS A 87 -14.69 -15.04 -7.67
C HIS A 87 -14.90 -15.50 -6.22
N VAL A 88 -15.92 -14.97 -5.55
CA VAL A 88 -16.42 -15.50 -4.29
C VAL A 88 -17.47 -16.54 -4.70
N GLY A 89 -17.03 -17.78 -4.96
CA GLY A 89 -17.94 -18.81 -5.43
C GLY A 89 -19.13 -19.00 -4.47
N ASP A 90 -20.30 -19.41 -4.98
CA ASP A 90 -21.41 -19.97 -4.19
C ASP A 90 -21.01 -21.34 -3.59
N ARG A 91 -19.83 -21.42 -2.98
CA ARG A 91 -19.27 -22.65 -2.46
C ARG A 91 -19.73 -22.78 -1.02
N ASP A 92 -20.84 -23.50 -0.84
CA ASP A 92 -21.14 -24.14 0.42
C ASP A 92 -19.84 -24.80 0.93
N GLY A 93 -19.45 -24.52 2.18
CA GLY A 93 -18.12 -24.78 2.77
C GLY A 93 -17.69 -26.26 2.91
N THR A 94 -18.10 -27.11 1.97
CA THR A 94 -17.86 -28.54 1.86
C THR A 94 -16.89 -28.93 0.73
N GLU A 95 -16.49 -28.01 -0.16
CA GLU A 95 -15.46 -28.30 -1.17
C GLU A 95 -14.05 -28.22 -0.56
N GLU A 96 -13.41 -29.38 -0.38
CA GLU A 96 -12.02 -29.48 0.08
C GLU A 96 -11.07 -28.76 -0.88
N GLY A 97 -10.43 -27.69 -0.42
CA GLY A 97 -9.22 -27.14 -1.05
C GLY A 97 -9.23 -25.65 -1.40
N TYR A 98 -10.35 -24.93 -1.24
CA TYR A 98 -10.40 -23.47 -1.36
C TYR A 98 -11.33 -22.90 -0.28
N GLN A 99 -10.75 -22.32 0.76
CA GLN A 99 -11.49 -21.65 1.83
C GLN A 99 -11.45 -20.14 1.57
N ASP A 100 -12.55 -19.42 1.77
CA ASP A 100 -12.63 -17.97 1.55
C ASP A 100 -11.56 -17.16 2.31
N THR A 101 -10.93 -17.76 3.32
CA THR A 101 -9.79 -17.21 4.07
C THR A 101 -8.54 -17.04 3.21
N ASP A 102 -8.38 -17.79 2.13
CA ASP A 102 -7.23 -17.67 1.21
C ASP A 102 -7.35 -16.43 0.30
N LEU A 103 -8.57 -15.87 0.15
CA LEU A 103 -8.81 -14.64 -0.62
C LEU A 103 -8.53 -13.37 0.18
N PHE A 104 -8.59 -13.45 1.52
CA PHE A 104 -8.41 -12.32 2.44
C PHE A 104 -7.29 -12.61 3.44
N VAL A 105 -6.07 -12.76 2.94
CA VAL A 105 -4.89 -12.92 3.79
C VAL A 105 -4.48 -11.57 4.38
N ASP A 106 -4.41 -11.50 5.71
CA ASP A 106 -3.81 -10.35 6.39
C ASP A 106 -2.28 -10.46 6.33
N GLU A 107 -1.68 -9.88 5.29
CA GLU A 107 -0.22 -9.84 5.11
C GLU A 107 0.50 -9.00 6.18
N SER A 108 -0.22 -8.26 7.04
CA SER A 108 0.42 -7.48 8.11
C SER A 108 0.84 -8.33 9.31
N VAL A 109 0.32 -9.57 9.41
CA VAL A 109 0.59 -10.49 10.52
C VAL A 109 1.21 -11.78 10.01
N ASP A 110 2.53 -11.90 10.13
CA ASP A 110 3.20 -13.18 9.92
C ASP A 110 3.04 -14.07 11.16
N THR A 111 1.98 -14.88 11.14
CA THR A 111 1.67 -15.83 12.21
C THR A 111 2.78 -16.86 12.43
N ALA A 112 3.53 -17.23 11.38
CA ALA A 112 4.62 -18.19 11.49
C ALA A 112 5.83 -17.54 12.17
N GLU A 113 6.19 -16.32 11.76
CA GLU A 113 7.24 -15.54 12.42
C GLU A 113 6.88 -15.25 13.88
N GLN A 114 5.61 -14.91 14.17
CA GLN A 114 5.14 -14.69 15.54
C GLN A 114 5.18 -15.97 16.39
N ALA A 115 4.85 -17.13 15.82
CA ALA A 115 4.97 -18.41 16.50
C ALA A 115 6.45 -18.74 16.82
N ILE A 116 7.36 -18.51 15.87
CA ILE A 116 8.81 -18.67 16.07
C ILE A 116 9.30 -17.73 17.18
N GLN A 117 8.89 -16.46 17.15
CA GLN A 117 9.26 -15.48 18.17
C GLN A 117 8.78 -15.91 19.57
N ASN A 118 7.55 -16.43 19.67
CA ASN A 118 7.00 -16.91 20.93
C ASN A 118 7.78 -18.11 21.48
N LEU A 119 8.13 -19.08 20.62
CA LEU A 119 8.96 -20.22 21.01
C LEU A 119 10.35 -19.77 21.50
N LEU A 120 11.01 -18.88 20.77
CA LEU A 120 12.32 -18.32 21.16
C LEU A 120 12.25 -17.56 22.50
N LEU A 121 11.15 -16.84 22.76
CA LEU A 121 10.92 -16.15 24.03
C LEU A 121 10.72 -17.13 25.18
N GLU A 122 9.99 -18.22 24.97
CA GLU A 122 9.83 -19.28 25.97
C GLU A 122 11.17 -19.92 26.33
N ASP A 123 11.99 -20.28 25.35
CA ASP A 123 13.33 -20.84 25.57
C ASP A 123 14.23 -19.86 26.34
N LEU A 124 14.17 -18.57 25.98
CA LEU A 124 14.90 -17.53 26.68
C LEU A 124 14.42 -17.39 28.14
N HIS A 125 13.11 -17.40 28.38
CA HIS A 125 12.56 -17.37 29.74
C HIS A 125 13.01 -18.58 30.56
N GLN A 126 13.01 -19.79 29.99
CA GLN A 126 13.51 -20.99 30.65
C GLN A 126 15.01 -20.88 30.98
N ALA A 127 15.82 -20.36 30.05
CA ALA A 127 17.24 -20.13 30.29
C ALA A 127 17.48 -19.08 31.40
N LEU A 128 16.68 -18.02 31.45
CA LEU A 128 16.74 -17.00 32.51
C LEU A 128 16.33 -17.52 33.88
N LEU A 129 15.35 -18.43 33.96
CA LEU A 129 14.94 -19.08 35.21
C LEU A 129 16.03 -19.99 35.80
N LYS A 130 16.89 -20.56 34.95
CA LYS A 130 18.04 -21.39 35.37
C LYS A 130 19.25 -20.56 35.83
N LEU A 131 19.24 -19.23 35.64
CA LEU A 131 20.25 -18.33 36.20
C LEU A 131 20.02 -18.11 37.70
N SER A 132 21.08 -17.72 38.43
CA SER A 132 20.88 -17.25 39.79
C SER A 132 20.13 -15.91 39.79
N PRO A 133 19.34 -15.59 40.84
CA PRO A 133 18.58 -14.33 40.91
C PRO A 133 19.47 -13.09 40.69
N ALA A 134 20.67 -13.09 41.26
CA ALA A 134 21.63 -12.01 41.10
C ALA A 134 22.21 -11.88 39.67
N GLU A 135 22.36 -12.98 38.92
CA GLU A 135 22.78 -12.94 37.52
C GLU A 135 21.63 -12.45 36.62
N ARG A 136 20.42 -12.91 36.90
CA ARG A 136 19.20 -12.52 36.17
C ARG A 136 18.92 -11.03 36.31
N ASP A 137 18.91 -10.52 37.53
CA ASP A 137 18.64 -9.09 37.78
C ASP A 137 19.72 -8.20 37.17
N PHE A 138 20.98 -8.68 37.17
CA PHE A 138 22.10 -7.98 36.55
C PHE A 138 21.92 -7.84 35.03
N ILE A 139 21.57 -8.91 34.32
CA ILE A 139 21.40 -8.85 32.86
C ILE A 139 20.12 -8.13 32.44
N LEU A 140 19.00 -8.32 33.15
CA LEU A 140 17.76 -7.58 32.89
C LEU A 140 17.98 -6.08 33.06
N SER A 141 18.68 -5.67 34.12
CA SER A 141 18.96 -4.25 34.35
C SER A 141 19.81 -3.60 33.26
N TYR A 142 20.54 -4.38 32.44
CA TYR A 142 21.28 -3.88 31.27
C TYR A 142 20.38 -3.69 30.05
N TYR A 143 19.49 -4.66 29.77
CA TYR A 143 18.58 -4.61 28.62
C TYR A 143 17.31 -3.76 28.85
N GLU A 144 16.94 -3.49 30.09
CA GLU A 144 15.88 -2.53 30.44
C GLU A 144 16.29 -1.07 30.19
N MET A 145 17.59 -0.79 30.03
CA MET A 145 18.06 0.57 29.73
C MET A 145 17.66 0.97 28.32
N LYS A 146 17.15 2.21 28.15
CA LYS A 146 16.87 2.78 26.81
C LYS A 146 18.08 2.72 25.87
N ILE A 147 19.28 2.86 26.43
CA ILE A 147 20.56 2.68 25.73
C ILE A 147 21.45 1.81 26.63
N PRO A 148 21.76 0.57 26.23
CA PRO A 148 22.60 -0.32 27.03
C PRO A 148 23.99 0.30 27.27
N ASN A 149 24.35 0.50 28.53
CA ASN A 149 25.65 1.08 28.90
C ASN A 149 26.26 0.39 30.13
N ALA A 150 27.36 -0.32 29.90
CA ALA A 150 28.10 -1.02 30.94
C ALA A 150 28.68 -0.08 32.03
N THR A 151 28.91 1.20 31.72
CA THR A 151 29.40 2.18 32.69
C THR A 151 28.33 2.56 33.71
N CYS A 152 27.09 2.77 33.24
CA CYS A 152 25.93 3.03 34.12
C CYS A 152 25.60 1.79 34.95
N LEU A 153 25.70 0.60 34.34
CA LEU A 153 25.55 -0.67 35.05
C LEU A 153 26.61 -0.82 36.15
N ALA A 154 27.87 -0.54 35.83
CA ALA A 154 28.98 -0.63 36.76
C ALA A 154 28.81 0.31 37.96
N GLN A 155 28.37 1.56 37.72
CA GLN A 155 28.06 2.52 38.78
C GLN A 155 26.90 2.04 39.67
N ARG A 156 25.82 1.50 39.09
CA ARG A 156 24.65 0.99 39.81
C ARG A 156 24.98 -0.16 40.76
N TYR A 157 25.92 -1.02 40.37
CA TYR A 157 26.34 -2.18 41.15
C TYR A 157 27.66 -1.95 41.92
N GLY A 158 28.23 -0.75 41.90
CA GLY A 158 29.46 -0.41 42.62
C GLY A 158 30.71 -1.18 42.14
N ILE A 159 30.73 -1.59 40.86
CA ILE A 159 31.83 -2.36 40.27
C ILE A 159 32.58 -1.53 39.22
N THR A 160 33.74 -2.00 38.79
CA THR A 160 34.45 -1.41 37.65
C THR A 160 33.75 -1.76 36.34
N ARG A 161 33.86 -0.89 35.32
CA ARG A 161 33.32 -1.17 33.98
C ARG A 161 33.81 -2.51 33.41
N GLN A 162 35.11 -2.80 33.56
CA GLN A 162 35.70 -4.06 33.10
C GLN A 162 35.10 -5.29 33.82
N ALA A 163 34.81 -5.18 35.12
CA ALA A 163 34.15 -6.25 35.85
C ALA A 163 32.70 -6.44 35.38
N ALA A 164 31.99 -5.35 35.06
CA ALA A 164 30.65 -5.41 34.48
C ALA A 164 30.64 -6.11 33.12
N ASP A 165 31.53 -5.72 32.20
CA ASP A 165 31.66 -6.32 30.87
C ASP A 165 31.99 -7.82 30.95
N LYS A 166 32.93 -8.20 31.84
CA LYS A 166 33.31 -9.60 32.05
C LYS A 166 32.14 -10.42 32.61
N ARG A 167 31.35 -9.83 33.51
CA ARG A 167 30.19 -10.48 34.11
C ARG A 167 29.06 -10.64 33.08
N LEU A 168 28.78 -9.62 32.27
CA LEU A 168 27.83 -9.70 31.15
C LEU A 168 28.18 -10.83 30.20
N LYS A 169 29.42 -10.86 29.67
CA LYS A 169 29.87 -11.92 28.76
C LYS A 169 29.71 -13.32 29.35
N LYS A 170 30.05 -13.49 30.63
CA LYS A 170 29.91 -14.78 31.32
C LYS A 170 28.45 -15.21 31.44
N ILE A 171 27.53 -14.28 31.69
CA ILE A 171 26.09 -14.56 31.77
C ILE A 171 25.54 -14.86 30.37
N GLU A 172 25.93 -14.10 29.35
CA GLU A 172 25.54 -14.35 27.95
C GLU A 172 25.99 -15.72 27.45
N GLU A 173 27.24 -16.12 27.72
CA GLU A 173 27.73 -17.46 27.38
C GLU A 173 26.95 -18.57 28.12
N LYS A 174 26.55 -18.32 29.36
CA LYS A 174 25.73 -19.25 30.14
C LYS A 174 24.33 -19.37 29.55
N ILE A 175 23.71 -18.26 29.15
CA ILE A 175 22.42 -18.26 28.45
C ILE A 175 22.53 -19.00 27.12
N LYS A 176 23.54 -18.70 26.29
CA LYS A 176 23.75 -19.40 25.01
C LYS A 176 23.86 -20.91 25.17
N LYS A 177 24.59 -21.38 26.19
CA LYS A 177 24.69 -22.81 26.50
C LYS A 177 23.37 -23.42 26.96
N LEU A 178 22.57 -22.67 27.71
CA LEU A 178 21.27 -23.13 28.22
C LEU A 178 20.21 -23.18 27.11
N VAL A 179 20.19 -22.18 26.23
CA VAL A 179 19.29 -22.13 25.07
C VAL A 179 19.66 -23.22 24.07
N ALA A 180 20.95 -23.49 23.83
CA ALA A 180 21.39 -24.56 22.92
C ALA A 180 21.13 -25.99 23.42
N ILE A 181 20.61 -26.16 24.64
CA ILE A 181 20.19 -27.46 25.20
C ILE A 181 18.71 -27.74 24.88
N PHE A 182 17.95 -26.72 24.52
CA PHE A 182 16.56 -26.80 24.09
C PHE A 182 16.51 -26.80 22.55
#